data_AF-A0A256BI32-F1
#
_entry.id   AF-A0A256BI32-F1
#
_cell.length_a   1.000
_cell.length_b   1.000
_cell.length_c   1.000
_cell.angle_alpha   90.00
_cell.angle_beta   90.00
_cell.angle_gamma   90.00
#
_symmetry.space_group_name_H-M   'P 1'
#
loop_
_entity.id
_entity.type
_entity.pdbx_description
1 polymer ?
#
loop_
_entity_poly.entity_id
_entity_poly.type
_entity_poly.pdbx_seq_one_letter_code
_entity_poly.pdbx_strand_id
1 'polypeptide(L)'
;MKNVKELTGILVSHSTQQRLVQRYNFPQVELTETVEEMSLDGGKIRLRTAKGKKSEWKDYKSVTLQGKAVVAYFQDNQALVERVQQQELAEIVSCLGDGHDGIWNLFAQIAPRE
;
A
#
# COMPACT_ATOMS: atom_id res chain seq x y z
N MET A 1 2.77 1.30 -23.58
CA MET A 1 1.78 0.26 -23.20
C MET A 1 0.61 0.37 -24.16
N LYS A 2 0.24 -0.69 -24.88
CA LYS A 2 -0.90 -0.67 -25.81
C LYS A 2 -2.21 -0.59 -25.01
N ASN A 3 -3.18 0.18 -25.48
CA ASN A 3 -4.48 0.31 -24.78
C ASN A 3 -5.40 -0.90 -25.09
N VAL A 4 -6.48 -1.05 -24.32
CA VAL A 4 -7.42 -2.18 -24.45
C VAL A 4 -7.95 -2.33 -25.89
N LYS A 5 -8.22 -1.21 -26.56
CA LYS A 5 -8.72 -1.20 -27.95
C LYS A 5 -7.68 -1.74 -28.94
N GLU A 6 -6.41 -1.37 -28.79
CA GLU A 6 -5.34 -1.85 -29.67
C GLU A 6 -5.08 -3.36 -29.54
N LEU A 7 -5.28 -3.92 -28.35
CA LEU A 7 -5.02 -5.33 -28.08
C LEU A 7 -6.22 -6.23 -28.40
N THR A 8 -7.43 -5.71 -28.23
CA THR A 8 -8.67 -6.54 -28.28
C THR A 8 -9.65 -6.11 -29.37
N GLY A 9 -9.44 -4.95 -29.99
CA GLY A 9 -10.43 -4.31 -30.86
C GLY A 9 -11.60 -3.65 -30.10
N ILE A 10 -11.74 -3.88 -28.79
CA ILE A 10 -12.87 -3.41 -27.98
C ILE A 10 -12.57 -2.05 -27.37
N LEU A 11 -13.45 -1.07 -27.62
CA LEU A 11 -13.38 0.23 -26.97
C LEU A 11 -14.03 0.17 -25.58
N VAL A 12 -13.24 0.45 -24.55
CA VAL A 12 -13.74 0.65 -23.18
C VAL A 12 -13.58 2.14 -22.84
N SER A 13 -14.69 2.84 -22.60
CA SER A 13 -14.66 4.27 -22.27
C SER A 13 -14.01 4.54 -20.91
N HIS A 14 -13.47 5.74 -20.72
CA HIS A 14 -12.91 6.20 -19.45
C HIS A 14 -13.89 6.05 -18.28
N SER A 15 -15.17 6.42 -18.48
CA SER A 15 -16.21 6.28 -17.46
C SER A 15 -16.51 4.82 -17.10
N THR A 16 -16.41 3.91 -18.07
CA THR A 16 -16.58 2.47 -17.84
C THR A 16 -15.40 1.91 -17.04
N GLN A 17 -14.16 2.28 -17.39
CA GLN A 17 -12.98 1.88 -16.63
C GLN A 17 -13.04 2.38 -15.18
N GLN A 18 -13.41 3.65 -14.98
CA GLN A 18 -13.55 4.23 -13.64
C GLN A 18 -14.58 3.46 -12.79
N ARG A 19 -15.75 3.16 -13.37
CA ARG A 19 -16.81 2.40 -12.68
C ARG A 19 -16.39 0.95 -12.40
N LEU A 20 -15.60 0.34 -13.28
CA LEU A 20 -15.05 -1.00 -13.07
C LEU A 20 -14.11 -1.03 -11.86
N VAL A 21 -13.21 -0.06 -11.76
CA VAL A 21 -12.28 0.04 -10.63
C VAL A 21 -13.05 0.32 -9.32
N GLN A 22 -14.01 1.24 -9.34
CA GLN A 22 -14.76 1.62 -8.14
C GLN A 22 -15.63 0.50 -7.55
N ARG A 23 -16.13 -0.42 -8.39
CA ARG A 23 -16.96 -1.54 -7.93
C ARG A 23 -16.16 -2.81 -7.65
N TYR A 24 -14.87 -2.82 -7.96
CA TYR A 24 -14.03 -3.98 -7.74
C TYR A 24 -13.71 -4.08 -6.25
N ASN A 25 -14.07 -5.22 -5.65
CA ASN A 25 -13.65 -5.53 -4.28
C ASN A 25 -12.24 -6.14 -4.35
N PHE A 26 -11.24 -5.40 -3.88
CA PHE A 26 -9.88 -5.90 -3.83
C PHE A 26 -9.77 -6.96 -2.73
N PRO A 27 -9.28 -8.17 -3.03
CA PRO A 27 -9.10 -9.20 -2.01
C PRO A 27 -8.07 -8.72 -0.98
N GLN A 28 -8.31 -9.08 0.28
CA GLN A 28 -7.31 -8.88 1.32
C GLN A 28 -6.17 -9.87 1.08
N VAL A 29 -4.93 -9.40 1.22
CA VAL A 29 -3.75 -10.21 0.96
C VAL A 29 -3.46 -11.13 2.13
N GLU A 30 -4.10 -12.30 2.21
CA GLU A 30 -3.80 -13.31 3.26
C GLU A 30 -2.37 -13.85 3.13
N LEU A 31 -1.65 -13.94 4.25
CA LEU A 31 -0.33 -14.56 4.30
C LEU A 31 -0.36 -15.67 5.34
N THR A 32 0.18 -16.81 4.96
CA THR A 32 0.21 -18.02 5.77
C THR A 32 1.62 -18.37 6.25
N GLU A 33 2.61 -17.56 5.91
CA GLU A 33 4.02 -17.83 6.13
C GLU A 33 4.65 -16.77 7.04
N THR A 34 5.58 -17.21 7.89
CA THR A 34 6.35 -16.36 8.80
C THR A 34 7.13 -15.27 8.04
N VAL A 35 7.05 -14.03 8.52
CA VAL A 35 7.77 -12.88 7.97
C VAL A 35 9.15 -12.76 8.62
N GLU A 36 10.20 -12.90 7.82
CA GLU A 36 11.60 -12.76 8.24
C GLU A 36 12.22 -11.44 7.79
N GLU A 37 11.70 -10.84 6.71
CA GLU A 37 12.17 -9.59 6.15
C GLU A 37 10.98 -8.74 5.71
N MET A 38 11.06 -7.45 6.03
CA MET A 38 10.09 -6.47 5.56
C MET A 38 10.74 -5.14 5.21
N SER A 39 10.17 -4.45 4.22
CA SER A 39 10.54 -3.09 3.88
C SER A 39 9.36 -2.13 3.99
N LEU A 40 9.62 -0.95 4.53
CA LEU A 40 8.65 0.14 4.66
C LEU A 40 9.12 1.36 3.89
N ASP A 41 8.21 1.98 3.13
CA ASP A 41 8.48 3.21 2.42
C ASP A 41 7.31 4.19 2.53
N GLY A 42 7.62 5.47 2.41
CA GLY A 42 6.68 6.58 2.47
C GLY A 42 6.64 7.32 1.14
N GLY A 43 5.43 7.57 0.64
CA GLY A 43 5.25 8.33 -0.60
C GLY A 43 4.21 9.43 -0.46
N LYS A 44 4.25 10.39 -1.39
CA LYS A 44 3.25 11.44 -1.51
C LYS A 44 2.48 11.30 -2.81
N ILE A 45 1.15 11.31 -2.72
CA ILE A 45 0.26 11.38 -3.87
C ILE A 45 -0.38 12.76 -3.96
N ARG A 46 -0.42 13.31 -5.18
CA ARG A 46 -1.11 14.57 -5.45
C ARG A 46 -2.57 14.31 -5.78
N LEU A 47 -3.46 14.73 -4.88
CA LEU A 47 -4.89 14.66 -5.08
C LEU A 47 -5.42 15.92 -5.78
N ARG A 48 -6.27 15.69 -6.78
CA ARG A 48 -7.01 16.77 -7.44
C ARG A 48 -8.21 17.13 -6.61
N THR A 49 -8.28 18.40 -6.22
CA THR A 49 -9.44 19.00 -5.57
C THR A 49 -10.43 19.54 -6.61
N ALA A 50 -11.56 20.07 -6.15
CA ALA A 50 -12.51 20.77 -7.00
C ALA A 50 -11.83 21.87 -7.84
N LYS A 51 -12.36 22.10 -9.05
CA LYS A 51 -11.83 23.08 -10.00
C LYS A 51 -11.70 24.45 -9.34
N GLY A 52 -10.53 25.09 -9.50
CA GLY A 52 -10.20 26.37 -8.87
C GLY A 52 -9.58 26.28 -7.48
N LYS A 53 -9.59 25.11 -6.83
CA LYS A 53 -8.86 24.87 -5.57
C LYS A 53 -7.46 24.28 -5.86
N LYS A 54 -6.51 24.56 -4.97
CA LYS A 54 -5.15 23.99 -5.04
C LYS A 54 -5.20 22.49 -4.78
N SER A 55 -4.42 21.73 -5.55
CA SER A 55 -4.20 20.31 -5.29
C SER A 55 -3.53 20.09 -3.93
N GLU A 56 -3.79 18.94 -3.33
CA GLU A 56 -3.24 18.56 -2.03
C GLU A 56 -2.26 17.41 -2.21
N TRP A 57 -1.12 17.48 -1.52
CA TRP A 57 -0.21 16.34 -1.39
C TRP A 57 -0.57 15.60 -0.12
N LYS A 58 -0.79 14.30 -0.23
CA LYS A 58 -1.18 13.43 0.88
C LYS A 58 -0.21 12.26 0.96
N ASP A 59 0.08 11.86 2.19
CA ASP A 59 0.99 10.76 2.46
C ASP A 59 0.30 9.42 2.34
N TYR A 60 1.04 8.44 1.84
CA TYR A 60 0.75 7.03 1.99
C TYR A 60 2.00 6.33 2.49
N LYS A 61 1.82 5.15 3.09
CA LYS A 61 2.93 4.27 3.44
C LYS A 61 2.66 2.89 2.90
N SER A 62 3.71 2.21 2.48
CA SER A 62 3.63 0.85 1.96
C SER A 62 4.58 -0.06 2.72
N VAL A 63 4.13 -1.29 2.92
CA VAL A 63 4.94 -2.39 3.45
C VAL A 63 5.05 -3.48 2.40
N THR A 64 6.27 -3.94 2.19
CA THR A 64 6.56 -5.18 1.47
C THR A 64 6.97 -6.21 2.50
N LEU A 65 6.22 -7.31 2.55
CA LEU A 65 6.58 -8.51 3.29
C LEU A 65 7.26 -9.43 2.29
N GLN A 66 8.59 -9.55 2.39
CA GLN A 66 9.46 -9.98 1.30
C GLN A 66 9.02 -11.34 0.72
N GLY A 67 8.77 -11.36 -0.59
CA GLY A 67 8.32 -12.55 -1.33
C GLY A 67 6.85 -12.95 -1.12
N LYS A 68 6.11 -12.25 -0.26
CA LYS A 68 4.76 -12.66 0.17
C LYS A 68 3.68 -11.65 -0.21
N ALA A 69 3.85 -10.37 0.17
CA ALA A 69 2.84 -9.34 -0.05
C ALA A 69 3.44 -7.96 -0.21
N VAL A 70 2.72 -7.12 -0.96
CA VAL A 70 2.90 -5.67 -0.96
C VAL A 70 1.56 -5.03 -0.69
N VAL A 71 1.47 -4.22 0.35
CA VAL A 71 0.26 -3.47 0.69
C VAL A 71 0.59 -2.02 0.99
N ALA A 72 -0.33 -1.12 0.67
CA ALA A 72 -0.18 0.31 0.87
C ALA A 72 -1.43 0.90 1.52
N TYR A 73 -1.21 1.83 2.44
CA TYR A 73 -2.25 2.48 3.22
C TYR A 73 -2.19 3.98 3.02
N PHE A 74 -3.33 4.55 2.65
CA PHE A 74 -3.48 5.97 2.36
C PHE A 74 -3.87 6.71 3.64
N GLN A 75 -2.96 7.53 4.16
CA GLN A 75 -3.12 8.27 5.42
C GLN A 75 -3.55 7.43 6.64
N ASP A 76 -3.33 6.12 6.61
CA ASP A 76 -3.78 5.19 7.66
C ASP A 76 -2.63 4.30 8.14
N ASN A 77 -1.80 4.87 9.01
CA ASN A 77 -0.67 4.14 9.60
C ASN A 77 -1.15 3.01 10.53
N GLN A 78 -2.29 3.19 11.19
CA GLN A 78 -2.78 2.24 12.19
C GLN A 78 -3.24 0.95 11.51
N ALA A 79 -4.01 1.06 10.43
CA ALA A 79 -4.41 -0.11 9.65
C ALA A 79 -3.20 -0.84 9.04
N LEU A 80 -2.12 -0.12 8.70
CA LEU A 80 -0.86 -0.74 8.28
C LEU A 80 -0.25 -1.58 9.39
N VAL A 81 -0.08 -1.00 10.58
CA VAL A 81 0.50 -1.70 11.74
C VAL A 81 -0.34 -2.92 12.10
N GLU A 82 -1.65 -2.76 12.24
CA GLU A 82 -2.58 -3.84 12.55
C GLU A 82 -2.52 -4.96 11.52
N ARG A 83 -2.37 -4.62 10.23
CA ARG A 83 -2.27 -5.63 9.17
C ARG A 83 -1.00 -6.45 9.28
N VAL A 84 0.13 -5.82 9.57
CA VAL A 84 1.42 -6.51 9.72
C VAL A 84 1.39 -7.38 10.99
N GLN A 85 0.80 -6.90 12.07
CA GLN A 85 0.67 -7.65 13.34
C GLN A 85 -0.28 -8.86 13.26
N GLN A 86 -1.14 -8.93 12.23
CA GLN A 86 -1.92 -10.12 11.95
C GLN A 86 -1.10 -11.26 11.32
N GLN A 87 0.17 -11.00 10.96
CA GLN A 87 1.06 -12.00 10.40
C GLN A 87 1.96 -12.58 11.49
N GLU A 88 2.38 -13.83 11.30
CA GLU A 88 3.41 -14.42 12.13
C GLU A 88 4.76 -13.78 11.79
N LEU A 89 5.39 -13.13 12.76
CA LEU A 89 6.72 -12.54 12.61
C LEU A 89 7.76 -13.52 13.18
N ALA A 90 8.90 -13.64 12.51
CA ALA A 90 10.04 -14.38 13.06
C ALA A 90 10.57 -13.71 14.33
N GLU A 91 11.32 -14.46 15.15
CA GLU A 91 12.00 -13.93 16.35
C GLU A 91 12.91 -12.74 16.02
N ILE A 92 13.59 -12.80 14.87
CA ILE A 92 14.40 -11.71 14.34
C ILE A 92 13.85 -11.36 12.95
N VAL A 93 13.48 -10.09 12.78
CA VAL A 93 12.99 -9.57 11.49
C VAL A 93 14.00 -8.54 10.95
N SER A 94 14.42 -8.74 9.71
CA SER A 94 15.23 -7.77 8.97
C SER A 94 14.34 -6.65 8.44
N CYS A 95 14.61 -5.41 8.86
CA CYS A 95 13.81 -4.23 8.52
C CYS A 95 14.59 -3.29 7.59
N LEU A 96 14.00 -2.95 6.45
CA LEU A 96 14.51 -1.92 5.54
C LEU A 96 13.55 -0.73 5.51
N GLY A 97 14.07 0.47 5.72
CA GLY A 97 13.28 1.69 5.72
C GLY A 97 14.00 2.85 5.07
N ASP A 98 13.25 3.91 4.77
CA ASP A 98 13.85 5.19 4.40
C ASP A 98 14.52 5.87 5.62
N GLY A 99 15.21 6.98 5.38
CA GLY A 99 15.90 7.72 6.44
C GLY A 99 15.00 8.54 7.36
N HIS A 100 13.67 8.51 7.19
CA HIS A 100 12.74 9.35 7.96
C HIS A 100 12.21 8.63 9.20
N ASP A 101 12.14 9.36 10.32
CA ASP A 101 11.60 8.85 11.60
C ASP A 101 10.19 8.26 11.46
N GLY A 102 9.38 8.77 10.52
CA GLY A 102 8.04 8.29 10.27
C GLY A 102 7.96 6.81 9.89
N ILE A 103 9.01 6.23 9.31
CA ILE A 103 9.11 4.80 9.01
C ILE A 103 9.56 4.00 10.23
N TRP A 104 10.61 4.45 10.92
CA TRP A 104 11.13 3.78 12.11
C TRP A 104 10.12 3.75 13.27
N ASN A 105 9.30 4.79 13.40
CA ASN A 105 8.18 4.82 14.34
C ASN A 105 7.12 3.75 14.04
N LEU A 106 6.97 3.32 12.79
CA LEU A 106 6.08 2.19 12.47
C LEU A 106 6.71 0.86 12.83
N PHE A 107 7.99 0.66 12.52
CA PHE A 107 8.70 -0.55 12.94
C PHE A 107 8.62 -0.73 14.46
N ALA A 108 8.81 0.34 15.22
CA ALA A 108 8.68 0.32 16.68
C ALA A 108 7.26 -0.04 17.17
N GLN A 109 6.21 0.32 16.41
CA GLN A 109 4.83 -0.05 16.74
C GLN A 109 4.49 -1.49 16.34
N ILE A 110 5.10 -1.99 15.27
CA ILE A 110 4.92 -3.36 14.77
C ILE A 110 5.61 -4.37 15.70
N ALA A 111 6.79 -4.02 16.22
CA ALA A 111 7.56 -4.88 17.10
C ALA A 111 6.72 -5.37 18.31
N PRO A 112 6.87 -6.65 18.72
CA PRO A 112 6.21 -7.16 19.92
C PRO A 112 6.55 -6.29 21.13
N ARG A 113 5.57 -6.03 22.01
CA ARG A 113 5.83 -5.36 23.29
C ARG A 113 6.49 -6.37 24.22
N GLU A 114 7.64 -5.98 24.79
CA GLU A 114 8.26 -6.67 25.94
C GLU A 114 7.34 -6.70 27.17
#